data_AF-A0A7J5D922-F1
#
_entry.id   AF-A0A7J5D922-F1
#
_cell.length_a   1.000
_cell.length_b   1.000
_cell.length_c   1.000
_cell.angle_alpha   90.00
_cell.angle_beta   90.00
_cell.angle_gamma   90.00
#
_symmetry.space_group_name_H-M   'P 1'
#
loop_
_entity.id
_entity.type
_entity.pdbx_description
1 polymer ?
#
loop_
_entity_poly.entity_id
_entity_poly.type
_entity_poly.pdbx_seq_one_letter_code
_entity_poly.pdbx_strand_id
1 'polypeptide(L)'
;MLHRFDPQERHIHSDIWCAGTWAEQQRHPHGNDSVRARATGRPTELLDGLPGLEYGDIAIRPFHLTVDGVLFGLVPERHAEGEGEDDWAELYPDRLGFSAPWDGLYDT
;
A
#
# COMPACT_ATOMS: atom_id res chain seq x y z
N MET A 1 2.32 2.00 6.81
CA MET A 1 3.01 2.64 5.67
C MET A 1 2.26 3.90 5.28
N LEU A 2 2.95 4.91 4.76
CA LEU A 2 2.33 6.10 4.17
C LEU A 2 3.07 6.47 2.87
N HIS A 3 2.36 6.50 1.74
CA HIS A 3 2.89 7.00 0.48
C HIS A 3 2.53 8.47 0.30
N ARG A 4 3.47 9.27 -0.20
CA ARG A 4 3.25 10.66 -0.59
C ARG A 4 3.40 10.82 -2.09
N PHE A 5 2.51 11.61 -2.66
CA PHE A 5 2.48 11.94 -4.09
C PHE A 5 2.49 13.45 -4.27
N ASP A 6 3.06 13.93 -5.37
CA ASP A 6 2.96 15.33 -5.77
C ASP A 6 1.58 15.62 -6.42
N PRO A 7 1.23 16.89 -6.68
CA PRO A 7 -0.02 17.24 -7.36
C PRO A 7 -0.12 16.77 -8.83
N GLN A 8 0.95 16.18 -9.37
CA GLN A 8 0.94 15.50 -10.67
C GLN A 8 0.84 13.98 -10.49
N GLU A 9 0.39 13.53 -9.31
CA GLU A 9 0.11 12.14 -8.96
C GLU A 9 1.36 11.25 -8.97
N ARG A 10 2.56 11.84 -8.95
CA ARG A 10 3.81 11.09 -8.97
C ARG A 10 4.24 10.77 -7.56
N HIS A 11 4.69 9.54 -7.34
CA HIS A 11 5.26 9.12 -6.07
C HIS A 11 6.51 9.95 -5.75
N ILE A 12 6.56 10.52 -4.55
CA ILE A 12 7.72 11.31 -4.08
C ILE A 12 8.45 10.66 -2.91
N HIS A 13 7.71 9.94 -2.04
CA HIS A 13 8.29 9.36 -0.82
C HIS A 13 7.37 8.29 -0.22
N SER A 14 7.96 7.33 0.48
CA SER A 14 7.23 6.35 1.30
C SER A 14 7.82 6.29 2.71
N ASP A 15 6.96 6.42 3.72
CA ASP A 15 7.30 6.04 5.09
C ASP A 15 6.89 4.59 5.33
N ILE A 16 7.87 3.69 5.26
CA ILE A 16 7.70 2.26 5.49
C ILE A 16 8.32 1.89 6.83
N TRP A 17 7.57 1.14 7.63
CA TRP A 17 7.97 0.73 8.96
C TRP A 17 7.31 -0.59 9.33
N CYS A 18 8.06 -1.44 10.01
CA CYS A 18 7.61 -2.74 10.50
C CYS A 18 7.39 -2.68 12.02
N ALA A 19 6.19 -3.07 12.47
CA ALA A 19 5.86 -3.10 13.90
C ALA A 19 6.56 -4.22 14.68
N GLY A 20 7.17 -5.17 13.98
CA GLY A 20 7.76 -6.39 14.52
C GLY A 20 7.32 -7.61 13.72
N THR A 21 7.75 -8.77 14.17
CA THR A 21 7.56 -10.05 13.49
C THR A 21 6.40 -10.85 14.07
N TRP A 22 5.91 -11.83 13.31
CA TRP A 22 4.94 -12.79 13.82
C TRP A 22 5.46 -13.57 15.04
N ALA A 23 6.74 -13.94 15.05
CA ALA A 23 7.34 -14.64 16.19
C ALA A 23 7.30 -13.80 17.48
N GLU A 24 7.52 -12.48 17.39
CA GLU A 24 7.39 -11.58 18.54
C GLU A 24 5.93 -11.42 18.98
N GLN A 25 4.99 -11.31 18.03
CA GLN A 25 3.56 -11.27 18.33
C GLN A 25 3.11 -12.52 19.09
N GLN A 26 3.59 -13.71 18.71
CA GLN A 26 3.23 -14.95 19.38
C GLN A 26 3.79 -15.04 20.82
N ARG A 27 4.93 -14.41 21.10
CA ARG A 27 5.50 -14.34 22.46
C ARG A 27 4.75 -13.35 23.35
N HIS A 28 4.24 -12.27 22.78
CA HIS A 28 3.50 -11.21 23.49
C HIS A 28 2.20 -10.87 22.74
N PRO A 29 1.17 -11.75 22.82
CA PRO A 29 -0.02 -11.64 21.96
C PRO A 29 -0.97 -10.50 22.33
N HIS A 30 -0.84 -9.94 23.54
CA HIS A 30 -1.75 -8.95 24.10
C HIS A 30 -1.00 -7.76 24.69
N GLY A 31 -1.72 -6.65 24.89
CA GLY A 31 -1.20 -5.42 25.46
C GLY A 31 -0.86 -4.36 24.41
N ASN A 32 -0.70 -3.12 24.87
CA ASN A 32 -0.47 -1.95 24.03
C ASN A 32 0.87 -2.01 23.29
N ASP A 33 1.84 -2.78 23.81
CA ASP A 33 3.16 -2.96 23.18
C ASP A 33 3.23 -4.19 22.26
N SER A 34 2.12 -4.93 22.09
CA SER A 34 2.07 -6.06 21.14
C SER A 34 2.34 -5.56 19.72
N VAL A 35 2.92 -6.43 18.87
CA VAL A 35 3.21 -6.09 17.46
C VAL A 35 1.92 -5.64 16.76
N ARG A 36 0.81 -6.33 17.01
CA ARG A 36 -0.50 -5.96 16.45
C ARG A 36 -0.99 -4.60 16.93
N ALA A 37 -0.88 -4.28 18.21
CA ALA A 37 -1.27 -2.97 18.73
C ALA A 37 -0.45 -1.85 18.10
N ARG A 38 0.88 -2.03 18.02
CA ARG A 38 1.81 -1.11 17.36
C ARG A 38 1.52 -0.94 15.86
N ALA A 39 1.26 -2.03 15.15
CA ALA A 39 0.88 -2.01 13.73
C ALA A 39 -0.43 -1.25 13.48
N THR A 40 -1.39 -1.35 14.41
CA THR A 40 -2.68 -0.67 14.32
C THR A 40 -2.59 0.81 14.71
N GLY A 41 -1.75 1.17 15.68
CA GLY A 41 -1.59 2.55 16.14
C GLY A 41 -0.78 3.44 15.19
N ARG A 42 0.22 2.88 14.50
CA ARG A 42 1.12 3.65 13.64
C ARG A 42 0.42 4.42 12.50
N PRO A 43 -0.55 3.86 11.76
CA PRO A 43 -1.32 4.61 10.78
C PRO A 43 -2.01 5.84 11.37
N THR A 44 -2.63 5.71 12.55
CA THR A 44 -3.27 6.84 13.25
C THR A 44 -2.27 7.93 13.57
N GLU A 45 -1.11 7.58 14.15
CA GLU A 45 -0.04 8.57 14.45
C GLU A 45 0.45 9.31 13.20
N LEU A 46 0.57 8.61 12.07
CA LEU A 46 1.01 9.20 10.81
C LEU A 46 -0.04 10.17 10.26
N LEU A 47 -1.32 9.85 10.37
CA LEU A 47 -2.42 10.71 9.91
C LEU A 47 -2.59 11.93 10.82
N ASP A 48 -2.51 11.76 12.15
CA ASP A 48 -2.61 12.85 13.12
C ASP A 48 -1.50 13.91 12.95
N GLY A 49 -0.37 13.51 12.37
CA GLY A 49 0.74 14.42 12.04
C GLY A 49 0.54 15.26 10.77
N LEU A 50 -0.54 15.05 10.00
CA LEU A 50 -0.78 15.77 8.74
C LEU A 50 -1.63 17.03 8.96
N PRO A 51 -1.12 18.23 8.62
CA PRO A 51 -1.92 19.44 8.69
C PRO A 51 -2.97 19.45 7.58
N GLY A 52 -4.23 19.74 7.92
CA GLY A 52 -5.31 19.90 6.94
C GLY A 52 -5.72 18.59 6.25
N LEU A 53 -5.79 17.50 7.02
CA LEU A 53 -6.21 16.19 6.51
C LEU A 53 -7.66 16.23 6.01
N GLU A 54 -7.86 15.91 4.74
CA GLU A 54 -9.15 15.68 4.11
C GLU A 54 -9.17 14.30 3.45
N TYR A 55 -10.31 13.61 3.52
CA TYR A 55 -10.51 12.31 2.90
C TYR A 55 -11.26 12.46 1.58
N GLY A 56 -10.86 11.70 0.57
CA GLY A 56 -11.49 11.69 -0.75
C GLY A 56 -10.96 10.57 -1.63
N ASP A 57 -11.32 10.62 -2.90
CA ASP A 57 -10.90 9.64 -3.90
C ASP A 57 -9.38 9.73 -4.14
N ILE A 58 -8.76 8.59 -4.44
CA ILE A 58 -7.32 8.49 -4.67
C ILE A 58 -7.08 8.38 -6.18
N ALA A 59 -6.37 9.36 -6.73
CA ALA A 59 -5.82 9.32 -8.08
C ALA A 59 -4.29 9.38 -7.97
N ILE A 60 -3.61 8.30 -8.36
CA ILE A 60 -2.15 8.20 -8.34
C ILE A 60 -1.65 7.59 -9.65
N ARG A 61 -0.45 7.97 -10.08
CA ARG A 61 0.23 7.27 -11.17
C ARG A 61 0.80 5.94 -10.68
N PRO A 62 0.97 4.97 -11.58
CA PRO A 62 1.73 3.77 -11.28
C PRO A 62 3.10 4.11 -10.70
N PHE A 63 3.48 3.38 -9.67
CA PHE A 63 4.75 3.56 -8.97
C PHE A 63 5.19 2.21 -8.40
N HIS A 64 6.49 2.07 -8.16
CA HIS A 64 7.02 0.92 -7.46
C HIS A 64 8.24 1.31 -6.63
N LEU A 65 8.42 0.62 -5.52
CA LEU A 65 9.54 0.73 -4.61
C LEU A 65 9.76 -0.63 -3.97
N THR A 66 11.03 -1.03 -3.82
CA THR A 66 11.39 -2.23 -3.07
C THR A 66 12.06 -1.82 -1.76
N VAL A 67 11.55 -2.30 -0.63
CA VAL A 67 12.14 -2.11 0.70
C VAL A 67 12.29 -3.47 1.36
N ASP A 68 13.50 -3.79 1.82
CA ASP A 68 13.84 -5.07 2.46
C ASP A 68 13.40 -6.31 1.63
N GLY A 69 13.49 -6.19 0.30
CA GLY A 69 13.08 -7.25 -0.64
C GLY A 69 11.58 -7.37 -0.89
N VAL A 70 10.76 -6.52 -0.27
CA VAL A 70 9.31 -6.47 -0.47
C VAL A 70 8.95 -5.36 -1.47
N LEU A 71 8.15 -5.71 -2.47
CA LEU A 71 7.61 -4.77 -3.46
C LEU A 71 6.40 -4.03 -2.88
N PHE A 72 6.42 -2.70 -3.02
CA PHE A 72 5.32 -1.81 -2.72
C PHE A 72 5.03 -0.97 -3.96
N GLY A 73 3.79 -0.93 -4.40
CA GLY A 73 3.46 -0.15 -5.59
C GLY A 73 2.18 -0.55 -6.28
N LEU A 74 1.66 0.35 -7.10
CA LEU A 74 0.65 0.07 -8.11
C LEU A 74 1.37 -0.23 -9.42
N VAL A 75 1.49 -1.51 -9.76
CA VAL A 75 2.32 -2.01 -10.85
C VAL A 75 1.44 -2.44 -12.03
N PRO A 76 1.59 -1.83 -13.22
CA PRO A 76 0.88 -2.29 -14.41
C PRO A 76 1.47 -3.63 -14.86
N GLU A 77 0.63 -4.63 -15.00
CA GLU A 77 0.96 -5.93 -15.55
C GLU A 77 0.30 -6.05 -16.93
N ARG A 78 1.08 -6.52 -17.91
CA ARG A 78 0.62 -6.69 -19.29
C ARG A 78 0.68 -8.15 -19.66
N HIS A 79 -0.37 -8.65 -20.28
CA HIS A 79 -0.32 -9.93 -20.94
C HIS A 79 0.64 -9.88 -22.14
N ALA A 80 1.36 -10.96 -22.38
CA ALA A 80 2.12 -11.11 -23.61
C ALA A 80 1.17 -11.06 -24.82
N GLU A 81 1.64 -10.50 -25.93
CA GLU A 81 0.84 -10.39 -27.16
C GLU A 81 0.27 -11.78 -27.56
N GLY A 82 -1.04 -11.95 -27.43
CA GLY A 82 -1.76 -13.14 -27.91
C GLY A 82 -2.61 -13.90 -26.90
N GLU A 83 -2.56 -13.57 -25.59
CA GLU A 83 -3.33 -14.34 -24.58
C GLU A 83 -4.77 -13.84 -24.36
N GLY A 84 -5.17 -12.72 -24.95
CA GLY A 84 -6.57 -12.27 -24.95
C GLY A 84 -7.09 -11.82 -23.58
N GLU A 85 -6.24 -11.80 -22.56
CA GLU A 85 -6.56 -11.27 -21.24
C GLU A 85 -6.22 -9.76 -21.18
N ASP A 86 -7.07 -9.00 -20.48
CA ASP A 86 -6.98 -7.54 -20.41
C ASP A 86 -5.77 -7.07 -19.57
N ASP A 87 -5.22 -5.91 -19.90
CA ASP A 87 -4.21 -5.25 -19.04
C ASP A 87 -4.80 -4.99 -17.63
N TRP A 88 -3.98 -5.16 -16.59
CA TRP A 88 -4.37 -4.89 -15.20
C TRP A 88 -3.25 -4.15 -14.46
N ALA A 89 -3.56 -3.62 -13.29
CA ALA A 89 -2.58 -3.07 -12.36
C ALA A 89 -2.76 -3.74 -11.00
N GLU A 90 -1.66 -4.20 -10.40
CA GLU A 90 -1.68 -4.87 -9.11
C GLU A 90 -1.07 -3.98 -8.02
N LEU A 91 -1.80 -3.81 -6.92
CA LEU A 91 -1.33 -3.09 -5.75
C LEU A 91 -0.61 -4.04 -4.79
N TYR A 92 0.71 -3.94 -4.77
CA TYR A 92 1.57 -4.69 -3.89
C TYR A 92 1.78 -3.97 -2.54
N PRO A 93 1.93 -4.71 -1.42
CA PRO A 93 2.04 -6.17 -1.34
C PRO A 93 0.71 -6.91 -1.22
N ASP A 94 -0.42 -6.20 -1.11
CA ASP A 94 -1.73 -6.77 -0.80
C ASP A 94 -2.37 -7.55 -1.96
N ARG A 95 -1.80 -7.42 -3.17
CA ARG A 95 -2.23 -8.10 -4.40
C ARG A 95 -3.67 -7.76 -4.81
N LEU A 96 -4.04 -6.49 -4.67
CA LEU A 96 -5.33 -5.99 -5.13
C LEU A 96 -5.22 -5.69 -6.63
N GLY A 97 -5.97 -6.42 -7.46
CA GLY A 97 -5.94 -6.29 -8.91
C GLY A 97 -7.00 -5.31 -9.42
N PHE A 98 -6.59 -4.34 -10.22
CA PHE A 98 -7.45 -3.36 -10.88
C PHE A 98 -7.41 -3.58 -12.38
N SER A 99 -8.55 -3.56 -13.05
CA SER A 99 -8.63 -3.72 -14.50
C SER A 99 -9.60 -2.72 -15.11
N ALA A 100 -9.77 -2.78 -16.43
CA ALA A 100 -10.81 -2.02 -17.11
C ALA A 100 -12.19 -2.30 -16.45
N PRO A 101 -13.02 -1.27 -16.20
CA PRO A 101 -12.98 0.08 -16.78
C PRO A 101 -12.12 1.11 -16.01
N TRP A 102 -11.29 0.70 -15.05
CA TRP A 102 -10.45 1.58 -14.23
C TRP A 102 -11.26 2.55 -13.36
N ASP A 103 -12.37 2.06 -12.82
CA ASP A 103 -13.28 2.81 -11.94
C ASP A 103 -12.90 2.72 -10.45
N GLY A 104 -11.75 2.12 -10.15
CA GLY A 104 -11.24 1.91 -8.78
C GLY A 104 -11.81 0.67 -8.10
N LEU A 105 -12.69 -0.10 -8.75
CA LEU A 105 -13.02 -1.44 -8.28
C LEU A 105 -11.83 -2.38 -8.45
N TYR A 106 -11.67 -3.29 -7.51
CA TYR A 106 -10.57 -4.25 -7.49
C TYR A 106 -11.05 -5.65 -7.11
N ASP A 107 -10.25 -6.63 -7.51
CA ASP A 107 -10.36 -8.04 -7.12
C ASP A 107 -9.21 -8.42 -6.15
N THR A 108 -9.41 -9.46 -5.33
CA THR A 108 -8.49 -9.91 -4.26
C THR A 108 -8.34 -11.41 -4.19
#